data_AF-A0A8X7Y4D8-F1
#
_entry.id   AF-A0A8X7Y4D8-F1
#
_cell.length_a   1.000
_cell.length_b   1.000
_cell.length_c   1.000
_cell.angle_alpha   90.00
_cell.angle_beta   90.00
_cell.angle_gamma   90.00
#
_symmetry.space_group_name_H-M   'P 1'
#
loop_
_entity.id
_entity.type
_entity.pdbx_description
1 polymer ?
#
loop_
_entity_poly.entity_id
_entity_poly.type
_entity_poly.pdbx_seq_one_letter_code
_entity_poly.pdbx_strand_id
1 'polypeptide(L)'
;MLDWRVLRIWLGHLPLKNNLEEAKVVHRQLCSLVEVSDGELLGTQKAYLSEIVAVYSEILWAGKKLATEETVNQMIKQLKLHSRRSPPSTWRSIMLSLEPHLQKKLESML
;
A
#
# COMPACT_ATOMS: atom_id res chain seq x y z
N MET A 1 3.29 21.20 3.68
CA MET A 1 3.32 20.77 2.26
C MET A 1 4.26 19.57 2.22
N LEU A 2 3.73 18.36 1.98
CA LEU A 2 4.56 17.16 1.89
C LEU A 2 5.47 17.30 0.66
N ASP A 3 6.78 17.09 0.82
CA ASP A 3 7.67 17.00 -0.32
C ASP A 3 7.48 15.63 -0.98
N TRP A 4 6.71 15.63 -2.06
CA TRP A 4 6.38 14.44 -2.82
C TRP A 4 7.62 13.71 -3.37
N ARG A 5 8.75 14.41 -3.59
CA ARG A 5 9.98 13.76 -4.08
C ARG A 5 10.63 12.94 -2.99
N VAL A 6 10.73 13.50 -1.78
CA VAL A 6 11.24 12.77 -0.61
C VAL A 6 10.36 11.55 -0.33
N LEU A 7 9.04 11.71 -0.46
CA LEU A 7 8.11 10.61 -0.24
C LEU A 7 8.29 9.47 -1.25
N ARG A 8 8.48 9.76 -2.54
CA ARG A 8 8.76 8.71 -3.55
C ARG A 8 10.02 7.93 -3.20
N ILE A 9 11.08 8.65 -2.81
CA ILE A 9 12.34 8.00 -2.45
C ILE A 9 12.10 7.09 -1.25
N TRP A 10 11.42 7.57 -0.22
CA TRP A 10 11.09 6.77 0.96
C TRP A 10 10.22 5.55 0.63
N LEU A 11 9.17 5.70 -0.19
CA LEU A 11 8.32 4.59 -0.64
C LEU A 11 9.10 3.55 -1.45
N GLY A 12 10.05 3.97 -2.27
CA GLY A 12 10.90 3.07 -3.06
C GLY A 12 11.81 2.15 -2.24
N HIS A 13 11.96 2.40 -0.94
CA HIS A 13 12.69 1.51 -0.01
C HIS A 13 11.78 0.49 0.70
N LEU A 14 10.47 0.56 0.47
CA LEU A 14 9.50 -0.32 1.10
C LEU A 14 9.18 -1.54 0.20
N PRO A 15 8.71 -2.65 0.80
CA PRO A 15 8.59 -2.88 2.24
C PRO A 15 9.93 -3.22 2.91
N LEU A 16 10.06 -2.86 4.20
CA LEU A 16 11.20 -3.29 4.99
C LEU A 16 11.01 -4.75 5.41
N LYS A 17 11.97 -5.62 5.07
CA LYS A 17 11.90 -7.07 5.31
C LYS A 17 12.89 -7.58 6.37
N ASN A 18 13.95 -6.83 6.64
CA ASN A 18 15.08 -7.32 7.45
C ASN A 18 14.92 -7.03 8.95
N ASN A 19 14.70 -5.77 9.33
CA ASN A 19 14.48 -5.37 10.71
C ASN A 19 12.98 -5.38 11.02
N LEU A 20 12.48 -6.42 11.68
CA LEU A 20 11.04 -6.60 11.91
C LEU A 20 10.43 -5.55 12.85
N GLU A 21 11.20 -5.02 13.80
CA GLU A 21 10.69 -3.97 14.70
C GLU A 21 10.53 -2.65 13.95
N GLU A 22 11.54 -2.27 13.19
CA GLU A 22 11.51 -1.07 12.34
C GLU A 22 10.47 -1.21 11.23
N ALA A 23 10.36 -2.38 10.61
CA ALA A 23 9.34 -2.67 9.61
C ALA A 23 7.93 -2.40 10.16
N LYS A 24 7.61 -2.87 11.37
CA LYS A 24 6.30 -2.62 11.98
C LYS A 24 6.04 -1.13 12.18
N VAL A 25 7.03 -0.37 12.63
CA VAL A 25 6.90 1.09 12.82
C VAL A 25 6.69 1.80 11.49
N VAL A 26 7.55 1.53 10.51
CA VAL A 26 7.54 2.15 9.18
C VAL A 26 6.27 1.80 8.41
N HIS A 27 5.81 0.55 8.47
CA HIS A 27 4.57 0.12 7.83
C HIS A 27 3.33 0.76 8.48
N ARG A 28 3.35 1.01 9.79
CA ARG A 28 2.31 1.80 10.47
C ARG A 28 2.32 3.26 9.99
N GLN A 29 3.51 3.86 9.86
CA GLN A 29 3.65 5.23 9.34
C GLN A 29 3.12 5.35 7.91
N LEU A 30 3.37 4.35 7.07
CA LEU A 30 2.80 4.29 5.72
C LEU A 30 1.26 4.34 5.76
N CYS A 31 0.61 3.59 6.65
CA CYS A 31 -0.85 3.67 6.81
C CYS A 31 -1.34 5.06 7.20
N SER A 32 -0.67 5.72 8.16
CA SER A 32 -1.03 7.09 8.57
C SER A 32 -0.84 8.10 7.43
N LEU A 33 0.23 7.95 6.65
CA LEU A 33 0.48 8.80 5.49
C LEU A 33 -0.61 8.64 4.42
N VAL A 34 -1.02 7.40 4.12
CA VAL A 34 -2.10 7.11 3.17
C VAL A 34 -3.41 7.72 3.63
N GLU A 35 -3.71 7.64 4.93
CA GLU A 35 -4.93 8.20 5.52
C GLU A 35 -4.98 9.73 5.39
N VAL A 36 -3.87 10.41 5.63
CA VAL A 36 -3.78 11.87 5.48
C VAL A 36 -3.77 12.30 4.00
N SER A 37 -3.25 11.46 3.11
CA SER A 37 -3.06 11.78 1.67
C SER A 37 -4.15 11.23 0.75
N ASP A 38 -5.22 10.63 1.31
CA ASP A 38 -6.22 9.85 0.57
C ASP A 38 -6.83 10.60 -0.63
N GLY A 39 -7.12 11.90 -0.48
CA GLY A 39 -7.66 12.74 -1.55
C GLY A 39 -6.68 13.00 -2.69
N GLU A 40 -5.39 13.18 -2.39
CA GLU A 40 -4.34 13.44 -3.39
C GLU A 40 -3.96 12.17 -4.16
N LEU A 41 -3.96 11.02 -3.49
CA LEU A 41 -3.67 9.71 -4.08
C LEU A 41 -4.69 9.30 -5.16
N LEU A 42 -5.96 9.65 -4.96
CA LEU A 42 -7.03 9.39 -5.94
C LEU A 42 -7.06 10.41 -7.07
N GLY A 43 -6.43 11.58 -6.87
CA GLY A 43 -6.39 12.70 -7.81
C GLY A 43 -5.17 12.67 -8.72
N THR A 44 -4.26 13.62 -8.52
CA THR A 44 -3.09 13.88 -9.38
C THR A 44 -1.96 12.89 -9.19
N GLN A 45 -1.96 12.12 -8.10
CA GLN A 45 -0.84 11.28 -7.67
C GLN A 45 -1.08 9.78 -7.88
N LYS A 46 -1.73 9.38 -8.98
CA LYS A 46 -2.09 7.97 -9.26
C LYS A 46 -0.91 7.00 -9.28
N ALA A 47 0.28 7.46 -9.67
CA ALA A 47 1.49 6.64 -9.65
C ALA A 47 1.85 6.15 -8.22
N TYR A 48 1.60 6.99 -7.21
CA TYR A 48 1.85 6.65 -5.81
C TYR A 48 0.88 5.60 -5.32
N LEU A 49 -0.38 5.67 -5.75
CA LEU A 49 -1.37 4.64 -5.40
C LEU A 49 -0.91 3.27 -5.90
N SER A 50 -0.36 3.17 -7.11
CA SER A 50 0.19 1.91 -7.63
C SER A 50 1.34 1.38 -6.77
N GLU A 51 2.27 2.25 -6.36
CA GLU A 51 3.43 1.89 -5.54
C GLU A 51 3.01 1.46 -4.12
N ILE A 52 2.06 2.18 -3.51
CA ILE A 52 1.48 1.83 -2.20
C ILE A 52 0.77 0.47 -2.27
N VAL A 53 -0.01 0.21 -3.32
CA VAL A 53 -0.70 -1.07 -3.49
C VAL A 53 0.31 -2.22 -3.62
N ALA A 54 1.41 -2.01 -4.35
CA ALA A 54 2.48 -2.99 -4.45
C ALA A 54 3.11 -3.28 -3.08
N VAL A 55 3.52 -2.25 -2.34
CA VAL A 55 4.10 -2.38 -1.00
C VAL A 55 3.14 -3.09 -0.04
N TYR A 56 1.87 -2.69 0.00
CA TYR A 56 0.86 -3.35 0.83
C TYR A 56 0.67 -4.81 0.46
N SER A 57 0.63 -5.12 -0.82
CA SER A 57 0.44 -6.49 -1.29
C SER A 57 1.59 -7.42 -0.82
N GLU A 58 2.83 -6.94 -0.87
CA GLU A 58 3.99 -7.69 -0.38
C GLU A 58 3.94 -7.89 1.15
N ILE A 59 3.58 -6.86 1.91
CA ILE A 59 3.45 -6.94 3.38
C ILE A 59 2.35 -7.94 3.77
N LEU A 60 1.20 -7.87 3.10
CA LEU A 60 0.05 -8.76 3.34
C LEU A 60 0.34 -10.21 2.92
N TRP A 61 1.17 -10.40 1.89
CA TRP A 61 1.63 -11.72 1.48
C TRP A 61 2.60 -12.32 2.52
N ALA A 62 3.56 -11.54 3.01
CA ALA A 62 4.50 -11.96 4.05
C ALA A 62 3.83 -12.19 5.44
N GLY A 63 2.69 -11.55 5.68
CA GLY A 63 1.84 -11.75 6.85
C GLY A 63 2.32 -11.02 8.11
N LYS A 64 1.88 -11.49 9.29
CA LYS A 64 2.07 -10.84 10.61
C LYS A 64 3.54 -10.65 11.05
N LYS A 65 4.52 -11.08 10.25
CA LYS A 65 5.94 -10.86 10.52
C LYS A 65 6.36 -9.42 10.25
N LEU A 66 5.87 -8.83 9.16
CA LEU A 66 6.29 -7.50 8.71
C LEU A 66 5.43 -6.36 9.29
N ALA A 67 4.24 -6.66 9.78
CA ALA A 67 3.33 -5.67 10.33
C ALA A 67 2.52 -6.26 11.49
N THR A 68 2.05 -5.40 12.39
CA THR A 68 1.11 -5.80 13.44
C THR A 68 -0.24 -6.14 12.82
N GLU A 69 -1.09 -6.86 13.56
CA GLU A 69 -2.44 -7.18 13.11
C GLU A 69 -3.30 -5.93 12.89
N GLU A 70 -3.16 -4.92 13.75
CA GLU A 70 -3.80 -3.61 13.57
C GLU A 70 -3.39 -2.98 12.24
N THR A 71 -2.09 -2.94 11.94
CA THR A 71 -1.56 -2.38 10.69
C THR A 71 -2.04 -3.17 9.47
N VAL A 72 -2.04 -4.51 9.53
CA VAL A 72 -2.58 -5.37 8.46
C VAL A 72 -4.06 -5.05 8.19
N ASN A 73 -4.88 -4.94 9.23
CA ASN A 73 -6.29 -4.62 9.09
C ASN A 73 -6.51 -3.23 8.48
N GLN A 74 -5.69 -2.25 8.87
CA GLN A 74 -5.74 -0.90 8.31
C GLN A 74 -5.37 -0.89 6.81
N MET A 75 -4.33 -1.64 6.41
CA MET A 75 -3.96 -1.79 5.00
C MET A 75 -5.12 -2.37 4.17
N ILE A 76 -5.75 -3.44 4.65
CA ILE A 76 -6.89 -4.06 3.96
C ILE A 76 -8.06 -3.07 3.83
N LYS A 77 -8.37 -2.32 4.91
CA LYS A 77 -9.41 -1.30 4.90
C LYS A 77 -9.14 -0.22 3.84
N GLN A 78 -7.90 0.27 3.77
CA GLN A 78 -7.48 1.29 2.80
C GLN A 78 -7.53 0.76 1.37
N LEU A 79 -7.05 -0.47 1.11
CA LEU A 79 -7.15 -1.10 -0.21
C LEU A 79 -8.61 -1.24 -0.68
N LYS A 80 -9.51 -1.69 0.20
CA LYS A 80 -10.95 -1.77 -0.10
C LYS A 80 -11.54 -0.40 -0.44
N LEU A 81 -11.15 0.63 0.31
CA LEU A 81 -11.59 2.00 0.06
C LEU A 81 -11.12 2.50 -1.30
N HIS A 82 -9.83 2.34 -1.62
CA HIS A 82 -9.26 2.79 -2.90
C HIS A 82 -9.77 1.97 -4.08
N SER A 83 -9.97 0.66 -3.92
CA SER A 83 -10.57 -0.20 -4.96
C SER A 83 -11.98 0.27 -5.34
N ARG A 84 -12.80 0.68 -4.35
CA ARG A 84 -14.17 1.18 -4.59
C ARG A 84 -14.20 2.60 -5.17
N ARG A 85 -13.25 3.46 -4.81
CA ARG A 85 -13.23 4.88 -5.23
C ARG A 85 -12.47 5.11 -6.53
N SER A 86 -11.62 4.18 -6.94
CA SER A 86 -10.88 4.28 -8.20
C SER A 86 -11.76 3.83 -9.38
N PRO A 87 -11.58 4.41 -10.58
CA PRO A 87 -12.18 3.87 -11.79
C PRO A 87 -11.81 2.38 -11.99
N PRO A 88 -12.74 1.51 -12.43
CA PRO A 88 -12.45 0.08 -12.57
C PRO A 88 -11.25 -0.22 -13.47
N SER A 89 -11.02 0.57 -14.51
CA SER A 89 -9.86 0.47 -15.40
C SER A 89 -8.54 0.80 -14.69
N THR A 90 -8.53 1.82 -13.83
CA THR A 90 -7.35 2.21 -13.05
C THR A 90 -7.00 1.12 -12.05
N TRP A 91 -7.98 0.63 -11.27
CA TRP A 91 -7.73 -0.44 -10.30
C TRP A 91 -7.26 -1.73 -10.97
N ARG A 92 -7.87 -2.12 -12.10
CA ARG A 92 -7.42 -3.27 -12.89
C ARG A 92 -6.00 -3.10 -13.40
N SER A 93 -5.62 -1.92 -13.89
CA SER A 93 -4.26 -1.67 -14.35
C SER A 93 -3.23 -1.84 -13.22
N ILE A 94 -3.56 -1.37 -12.01
CA ILE A 94 -2.70 -1.56 -10.84
C ILE A 94 -2.58 -3.05 -10.52
N MET A 95 -3.70 -3.78 -10.43
CA MET A 95 -3.69 -5.23 -10.17
C MET A 95 -2.85 -5.99 -11.21
N LEU A 96 -2.99 -5.67 -12.50
CA LEU A 96 -2.22 -6.31 -13.57
C LEU A 96 -0.72 -6.03 -13.51
N SER A 97 -0.28 -4.92 -12.90
CA SER A 97 1.14 -4.62 -12.70
C SER A 97 1.77 -5.38 -11.54
N LEU A 98 0.98 -6.00 -10.67
CA LEU A 98 1.48 -6.80 -9.55
C LEU A 98 1.92 -8.19 -10.00
N GLU A 99 2.76 -8.85 -9.21
CA GLU A 99 3.07 -10.26 -9.42
C GLU A 99 1.83 -11.16 -9.23
N PRO A 100 1.69 -12.28 -9.97
CA PRO A 100 0.48 -13.11 -9.96
C PRO A 100 0.10 -13.65 -8.57
N HIS A 101 1.09 -13.89 -7.70
CA HIS A 101 0.84 -14.38 -6.34
C HIS A 101 0.26 -13.29 -5.44
N LEU A 102 0.67 -12.03 -5.62
CA LEU A 102 0.14 -10.86 -4.91
C LEU A 102 -1.28 -10.55 -5.40
N GLN A 103 -1.53 -10.66 -6.71
CA GLN A 103 -2.86 -10.51 -7.29
C GLN A 103 -3.87 -11.45 -6.62
N LYS A 104 -3.60 -12.77 -6.65
CA LYS A 104 -4.47 -13.78 -6.03
C LYS A 104 -4.70 -13.52 -4.54
N LYS A 105 -3.65 -13.08 -3.84
CA LYS A 105 -3.74 -12.74 -2.41
C LYS A 105 -4.69 -11.58 -2.16
N LEU A 106 -4.58 -10.51 -2.95
CA LEU A 106 -5.46 -9.36 -2.87
C LEU A 106 -6.89 -9.69 -3.29
N GLU A 107 -7.09 -10.45 -4.36
CA GLU A 107 -8.43 -10.88 -4.80
C GLU A 107 -9.17 -11.70 -3.73
N SER A 108 -8.45 -12.52 -2.96
CA SER A 108 -9.05 -13.26 -1.85
C SER A 108 -9.43 -12.37 -0.64
N MET A 109 -8.88 -11.15 -0.53
CA MET A 109 -9.05 -10.27 0.62
C MET A 109 -10.06 -9.12 0.39
N LEU A 110 -10.13 -8.63 -0.85
CA LEU A 110 -10.90 -7.46 -1.26
C LEU A 110 -12.37 -7.79 -1.52
#